data_AF-A0AAU4XPP4-F1
#
_entry.id   AF-A0AAU4XPP4-F1
#
_cell.length_a   1.000
_cell.length_b   1.000
_cell.length_c   1.000
_cell.angle_alpha   90.00
_cell.angle_beta   90.00
_cell.angle_gamma   90.00
#
_symmetry.space_group_name_H-M   'P 1'
#
loop_
_entity.id
_entity.type
_entity.pdbx_description
1 polymer ?
#
loop_
_entity_poly.entity_id
_entity_poly.type
_entity_poly.pdbx_seq_one_letter_code
_entity_poly.pdbx_strand_id
1 'polypeptide(L)' 'MTALQTPVWEDADPADLGRTDERTARGNFRTWAKITSHVCAARGRDPGAGVDRDAIDQACARLGPYS' A
#
# COMPACT_ATOMS: atom_id res chain seq x y z
N MET A 1 4.86 6.12 19.31
CA MET A 1 4.74 5.30 18.08
C MET A 1 4.64 6.26 16.91
N THR A 2 5.76 6.50 16.22
CA THR A 2 5.80 7.42 15.07
C THR A 2 5.38 6.61 13.85
N ALA A 3 4.19 6.90 13.31
CA ALA A 3 3.74 6.30 12.06
C ALA A 3 4.78 6.65 10.96
N LEU A 4 5.18 5.67 10.17
CA LEU A 4 6.05 5.89 9.01
C LEU A 4 5.29 6.76 8.01
N GLN A 5 5.50 8.08 8.07
CA GLN A 5 4.97 9.03 7.11
C GLN A 5 5.68 8.80 5.79
N THR A 6 5.19 7.82 5.05
CA THR A 6 5.59 7.61 3.67
C THR A 6 4.69 8.51 2.84
N PRO A 7 5.22 9.54 2.14
CA PRO A 7 4.42 10.56 1.44
C PRO A 7 3.55 9.99 0.32
N VAL A 8 3.70 8.69 0.02
CA VAL A 8 2.82 7.97 -0.90
C VAL A 8 1.43 7.71 -0.31
N TRP A 9 1.27 7.68 1.01
CA TRP A 9 0.00 7.41 1.68
C TRP A 9 -0.72 8.67 2.18
N GLU A 10 -0.18 9.85 1.90
CA GLU A 10 -0.70 11.12 2.43
C GLU A 10 -2.15 11.39 2.01
N ASP A 11 -2.50 10.96 0.79
CA ASP A 11 -3.85 11.09 0.21
C ASP A 11 -4.66 9.78 0.27
N ALA A 12 -4.13 8.72 0.86
CA ALA A 12 -4.81 7.43 0.92
C ALA A 12 -5.89 7.41 2.00
N ASP A 13 -7.04 6.81 1.70
CA ASP A 13 -8.12 6.65 2.69
C ASP A 13 -7.63 5.75 3.85
N PRO A 14 -7.69 6.23 5.11
CA PRO A 14 -7.35 5.43 6.28
C PRO A 14 -8.10 4.08 6.38
N ALA A 15 -9.33 4.00 5.86
CA ALA A 15 -10.10 2.77 5.83
C ALA A 15 -9.51 1.73 4.87
N ASP A 16 -8.92 2.17 3.76
CA ASP A 16 -8.24 1.29 2.81
C ASP A 16 -6.90 0.80 3.37
N LEU A 17 -6.18 1.66 4.09
CA LEU A 17 -4.96 1.29 4.82
C LEU A 17 -5.26 0.25 5.91
N GLY A 18 -6.32 0.46 6.71
CA GLY A 18 -6.76 -0.47 7.73
C GLY A 18 -7.14 -1.84 7.16
N ARG A 19 -7.93 -1.86 6.08
CA ARG A 19 -8.29 -3.10 5.37
C ARG A 19 -7.07 -3.84 4.83
N THR A 20 -6.11 -3.09 4.29
CA THR A 20 -4.85 -3.64 3.77
C THR A 20 -4.02 -4.28 4.87
N ASP A 21 -3.96 -3.65 6.04
CA ASP A 21 -3.32 -4.25 7.19
C ASP A 21 -4.05 -5.52 7.63
N GLU A 22 -5.37 -5.48 7.79
CA GLU A 22 -6.14 -6.65 8.24
C GLU A 22 -6.03 -7.86 7.29
N ARG A 23 -6.11 -7.62 5.97
CA ARG A 23 -6.21 -8.70 4.98
C ARG A 23 -4.85 -9.19 4.49
N THR A 24 -3.92 -8.26 4.29
CA THR A 24 -2.68 -8.52 3.53
C THR A 24 -1.46 -8.41 4.41
N ALA A 25 -1.23 -7.28 5.08
CA ALA A 25 0.01 -7.07 5.80
C ALA A 25 0.04 -7.73 7.18
N ARG A 26 -1.09 -7.83 7.87
CA ARG A 26 -1.30 -8.43 9.19
C ARG A 26 -0.30 -7.92 10.23
N GLY A 27 -0.02 -6.62 10.23
CA GLY A 27 1.00 -6.00 11.07
C GLY A 27 2.45 -6.33 10.69
N ASN A 28 2.70 -7.06 9.59
CA ASN A 28 4.04 -7.40 9.12
C ASN A 28 4.66 -6.23 8.36
N PHE A 29 5.67 -5.61 8.98
CA PHE A 29 6.42 -4.50 8.39
C PHE A 29 7.06 -4.84 7.03
N ARG A 30 7.55 -6.08 6.85
CA ARG A 30 8.15 -6.52 5.58
C ARG A 30 7.10 -6.58 4.47
N THR A 31 5.88 -7.00 4.80
CA THR A 31 4.77 -7.00 3.85
C THR A 31 4.38 -5.56 3.49
N TRP A 32 4.27 -4.66 4.47
CA TRP A 32 4.05 -3.23 4.24
C TRP A 32 5.12 -2.59 3.35
N ALA A 33 6.40 -2.93 3.54
CA ALA A 33 7.47 -2.44 2.69
C ALA A 33 7.31 -2.89 1.22
N LYS A 34 6.86 -4.12 0.98
CA LYS A 34 6.57 -4.63 -0.38
C LYS A 34 5.36 -3.92 -0.99
N ILE A 35 4.27 -3.75 -0.24
CA ILE A 35 3.06 -3.02 -0.69
C ILE A 35 3.46 -1.60 -1.11
N THR A 36 4.19 -0.90 -0.25
CA THR A 36 4.67 0.46 -0.50
C THR A 36 5.54 0.52 -1.76
N SER A 37 6.44 -0.45 -1.95
CA SER A 37 7.26 -0.54 -3.17
C SER A 37 6.41 -0.70 -4.43
N HIS A 38 5.36 -1.53 -4.40
CA HIS A 38 4.46 -1.71 -5.53
C HIS A 38 3.60 -0.48 -5.84
N VAL A 39 3.13 0.23 -4.81
CA VAL A 39 2.39 1.49 -4.99
C VAL A 39 3.31 2.57 -5.56
N CYS A 40 4.53 2.73 -5.05
CA CYS A 40 5.51 3.66 -5.62
C CYS A 40 5.83 3.35 -7.09
N ALA A 41 5.97 2.08 -7.45
CA ALA A 41 6.22 1.67 -8.83
C ALA A 41 5.03 1.95 -9.76
N ALA A 42 3.79 1.83 -9.26
CA ALA A 42 2.60 2.20 -10.00
C ALA A 42 2.52 3.72 -10.20
N ARG A 43 2.74 4.51 -9.14
CA ARG A 43 2.75 5.98 -9.20
C ARG A 43 3.90 6.55 -10.04
N GLY A 44 5.04 5.87 -10.12
CA GLY A 44 6.12 6.25 -11.04
C GLY A 44 5.71 6.17 -12.52
N ARG A 45 4.68 5.39 -12.87
CA ARG A 45 4.12 5.31 -14.22
C ARG A 45 3.02 6.34 -14.48
N ASP A 46 2.34 6.77 -13.44
CA ASP A 46 1.36 7.85 -13.47
C ASP A 46 1.48 8.74 -12.21
N PRO A 47 2.35 9.77 -12.25
CA PRO A 47 2.65 10.60 -11.09
C PRO A 47 1.47 11.46 -10.60
N GLY A 48 0.45 11.65 -11.45
CA GLY A 48 -0.76 12.42 -11.14
C GLY A 48 -1.89 11.59 -10.55
N ALA A 49 -1.81 10.26 -10.63
CA ALA A 49 -2.76 9.37 -9.99
C ALA A 49 -2.54 9.35 -8.47
N GLY A 50 -3.60 9.67 -7.72
CA GLY A 50 -3.64 9.46 -6.27
C GLY A 50 -3.57 7.98 -5.92
N VAL A 51 -3.31 7.68 -4.64
CA VAL A 51 -3.34 6.30 -4.14
C VAL A 51 -4.75 5.97 -3.71
N ASP A 52 -5.56 5.51 -4.67
CA ASP A 52 -6.90 5.02 -4.44
C ASP A 52 -6.92 3.53 -4.06
N ARG A 53 -8.12 3.04 -3.75
CA ARG A 53 -8.36 1.64 -3.41
C ARG A 53 -7.88 0.66 -4.49
N ASP A 54 -8.06 0.99 -5.77
CA ASP A 54 -7.71 0.09 -6.87
C ASP A 54 -6.19 -0.06 -6.99
N ALA A 55 -5.44 1.03 -6.78
CA ALA A 55 -3.98 0.99 -6.72
C ALA A 55 -3.48 0.12 -5.56
N ILE A 56 -4.14 0.22 -4.40
CA ILE A 56 -3.85 -0.59 -3.21
C ILE A 56 -4.15 -2.07 -3.46
N ASP A 57 -5.32 -2.39 -4.00
CA ASP A 57 -5.74 -3.76 -4.29
C ASP A 57 -4.82 -4.41 -5.34
N GLN A 58 -4.39 -3.66 -6.37
CA GLN A 58 -3.39 -4.11 -7.33
C GLN A 58 -2.01 -4.35 -6.70
N ALA A 59 -1.59 -3.51 -5.75
CA ALA A 59 -0.34 -3.71 -5.03
C ALA A 59 -0.40 -4.97 -4.15
N CYS A 60 -1.53 -5.21 -3.50
CA CYS A 60 -1.77 -6.41 -2.71
C CYS A 60 -1.80 -7.68 -3.58
N ALA A 61 -2.46 -7.64 -4.73
CA ALA A 61 -2.53 -8.77 -5.66
C ALA A 61 -1.15 -9.25 -6.15
N ARG A 62 -0.18 -8.33 -6.26
CA ARG A 62 1.20 -8.65 -6.66
C ARG A 62 2.00 -9.42 -5.61
N LEU A 63 1.53 -9.48 -4.37
CA LEU A 63 2.19 -10.25 -3.31
C LEU A 63 1.94 -11.76 -3.43
N GLY A 64 0.91 -12.17 -4.18
CA GLY A 64 0.54 -13.57 -4.35
C GLY A 64 0.08 -14.26 -3.05
N PRO A 65 -0.45 -15.48 -3.12
CA PRO A 65 -0.99 -16.23 -1.97
C PRO A 65 0.08 -16.80 -1.02
N TYR A 66 1.33 -16.36 -1.09
CA TYR A 66 2.41 -16.84 -0.23
C TYR A 66 3.21 -15.69 0.37
N SER A 67 2.79 -15.27 1.56
CA SER A 67 3.61 -14.57 2.55
C SER A 67 3.29 -15.07 3.94
#